data_AF-A0AAF0XZD0-F1
#
_entry.id   AF-A0AAF0XZD0-F1
#
_cell.length_a   1.000
_cell.length_b   1.000
_cell.length_c   1.000
_cell.angle_alpha   90.00
_cell.angle_beta   90.00
_cell.angle_gamma   90.00
#
_symmetry.space_group_name_H-M   'P 1'
#
loop_
_entity.id
_entity.type
_entity.pdbx_description
1 polymer ?
#
loop_
_entity_poly.entity_id
_entity_poly.type
_entity_poly.pdbx_seq_one_letter_code
_entity_poly.pdbx_strand_id
1 'polypeptide(L)'
;MIYPTAIALLGATAAAAQFAIAEVYPPPSQCRPANITWVGGTPPYVLTANPPGLPNAGPLTVLTNATSDHAYTWVVDLPQGTGFDLRLTDASGVQVFSMPYKVRNGTSDCAVNQQAAAAISSAQASASSARAEATSGAAAAASPSASHPSRAMAVAVPGLAVAAAALAAAVAL
;
A
#
# COMPACT_ATOMS: atom_id res chain seq x y z
N MET A 1 57.21 45.91 -24.85
CA MET A 1 56.95 44.47 -25.00
C MET A 1 56.17 44.01 -23.79
N ILE A 2 54.85 43.91 -23.92
CA ILE A 2 53.92 43.55 -22.83
C ILE A 2 53.39 42.17 -23.19
N TYR A 3 53.79 41.14 -22.43
CA TYR A 3 53.23 39.79 -22.55
C TYR A 3 52.02 39.68 -21.62
N PRO A 4 50.82 39.32 -22.13
CA PRO A 4 49.69 39.06 -21.26
C PRO A 4 49.91 37.72 -20.55
N THR A 5 50.05 37.76 -19.23
CA THR A 5 50.03 36.58 -18.35
C THR A 5 48.63 35.96 -18.38
N ALA A 6 48.51 34.80 -19.03
CA ALA A 6 47.29 34.01 -19.02
C ALA A 6 47.05 33.42 -17.62
N ILE A 7 45.97 33.83 -16.97
CA ILE A 7 45.50 33.24 -15.71
C ILE A 7 44.76 31.95 -16.05
N ALA A 8 45.38 30.81 -15.80
CA ALA A 8 44.76 29.50 -15.92
C ALA A 8 43.83 29.27 -14.71
N LEU A 9 42.52 29.43 -14.92
CA LEU A 9 41.50 29.02 -13.96
C LEU A 9 41.44 27.48 -13.94
N LEU A 10 42.07 26.89 -12.91
CA LEU A 10 41.87 25.49 -12.55
C LEU A 10 40.44 25.33 -12.02
N GLY A 11 39.53 24.94 -12.89
CA GLY A 11 38.18 24.55 -12.51
C GLY A 11 38.21 23.28 -11.67
N ALA A 12 37.87 23.39 -10.38
CA ALA A 12 37.60 22.23 -9.54
C ALA A 12 36.31 21.57 -10.05
N THR A 13 36.44 20.45 -10.75
CA THR A 13 35.30 19.59 -11.07
C THR A 13 34.86 18.90 -9.78
N ALA A 14 33.83 19.44 -9.14
CA ALA A 14 33.14 18.73 -8.08
C ALA A 14 32.57 17.44 -8.66
N ALA A 15 33.12 16.30 -8.26
CA ALA A 15 32.50 15.01 -8.51
C ALA A 15 31.17 15.01 -7.75
N ALA A 16 30.06 15.26 -8.45
CA ALA A 16 28.74 15.09 -7.87
C ALA A 16 28.66 13.64 -7.37
N ALA A 17 28.52 13.47 -6.05
CA ALA A 17 28.23 12.17 -5.48
C ALA A 17 26.93 11.68 -6.12
N GLN A 18 27.05 10.67 -6.98
CA GLN A 18 25.90 10.06 -7.64
C GLN A 18 24.98 9.48 -6.56
N PHE A 19 23.81 10.10 -6.35
CA PHE A 19 22.76 9.52 -5.55
C PHE A 19 21.88 8.70 -6.47
N ALA A 20 21.87 7.38 -6.29
CA ALA A 20 21.14 6.46 -7.15
C ALA A 20 20.96 5.10 -6.49
N ILE A 21 19.89 4.40 -6.87
CA ILE A 21 19.73 2.98 -6.59
C ILE A 21 20.64 2.22 -7.57
N ALA A 22 21.62 1.49 -7.03
CA ALA A 22 22.69 0.87 -7.80
C ALA A 22 22.28 -0.50 -8.33
N GLU A 23 21.76 -1.37 -7.46
CA GLU A 23 21.44 -2.74 -7.85
C GLU A 23 20.29 -3.31 -7.02
N VAL A 24 19.51 -4.19 -7.65
CA VAL A 24 18.55 -5.08 -6.99
C VAL A 24 18.86 -6.51 -7.42
N TYR A 25 19.40 -7.31 -6.50
CA TYR A 25 19.83 -8.68 -6.78
C TYR A 25 19.54 -9.65 -5.64
N PRO A 26 19.05 -10.88 -5.92
CA PRO A 26 18.58 -11.36 -7.23
C PRO A 26 17.32 -10.62 -7.71
N PRO A 27 16.91 -10.80 -8.98
CA PRO A 27 15.66 -10.22 -9.47
C PRO A 27 14.49 -10.56 -8.54
N PRO A 28 13.65 -9.57 -8.18
CA PRO A 28 12.64 -9.71 -7.14
C PRO A 28 11.66 -10.82 -7.50
N SER A 29 11.59 -11.82 -6.64
CA SER A 29 10.72 -12.99 -6.79
C SER A 29 9.91 -13.11 -5.52
N GLN A 30 8.62 -13.44 -5.65
CA GLN A 30 7.73 -13.58 -4.50
C GLN A 30 8.37 -14.49 -3.45
N CYS A 31 8.47 -14.02 -2.21
CA CYS A 31 8.97 -14.83 -1.09
C CYS A 31 10.42 -15.25 -1.14
N ARG A 32 11.22 -14.48 -1.87
CA ARG A 32 12.67 -14.62 -1.85
C ARG A 32 13.31 -13.32 -1.39
N PRO A 33 14.44 -13.41 -0.68
CA PRO A 33 15.23 -12.24 -0.36
C PRO A 33 15.80 -11.62 -1.64
N ALA A 34 15.68 -10.31 -1.76
CA ALA A 34 16.34 -9.47 -2.74
C ALA A 34 17.14 -8.40 -1.98
N ASN A 35 18.41 -8.25 -2.32
CA ASN A 35 19.24 -7.20 -1.77
C ASN A 35 19.15 -5.96 -2.67
N ILE A 36 18.85 -4.84 -2.05
CA ILE A 36 18.75 -3.53 -2.70
C ILE A 36 19.94 -2.71 -2.22
N THR A 37 20.71 -2.16 -3.14
CA THR A 37 21.87 -1.31 -2.82
C THR A 37 21.76 0.04 -3.50
N TRP A 38 22.33 1.05 -2.87
CA TRP A 38 22.37 2.42 -3.40
C TRP A 38 23.69 3.09 -3.07
N VAL A 39 23.97 4.17 -3.80
CA VAL A 39 25.16 4.99 -3.65
C VAL A 39 24.76 6.44 -3.40
N GLY A 40 25.61 7.19 -2.69
CA GLY A 40 25.40 8.62 -2.41
C GLY A 40 24.29 8.91 -1.39
N GLY A 41 23.89 10.19 -1.32
CA GLY A 41 22.88 10.70 -0.39
C GLY A 41 23.35 10.77 1.07
N THR A 42 22.54 11.35 1.95
CA THR A 42 22.87 11.46 3.39
C THR A 42 21.87 10.67 4.25
N PRO A 43 22.32 9.81 5.18
CA PRO A 43 21.43 9.08 6.07
C PRO A 43 20.72 10.02 7.06
N PRO A 44 19.56 9.63 7.61
CA PRO A 44 18.84 8.38 7.38
C PRO A 44 18.14 8.30 6.01
N TYR A 45 18.09 7.09 5.46
CA TYR A 45 17.39 6.77 4.21
C TYR A 45 16.02 6.14 4.48
N VAL A 46 15.03 6.49 3.65
CA VAL A 46 13.70 5.89 3.58
C VAL A 46 13.55 5.19 2.24
N LEU A 47 13.30 3.88 2.26
CA LEU A 47 13.14 3.07 1.06
C LEU A 47 11.71 2.55 0.97
N THR A 48 11.05 2.82 -0.16
CA THR A 48 9.67 2.37 -0.41
C THR A 48 9.54 1.73 -1.79
N ALA A 49 8.63 0.76 -1.92
CA ALA A 49 8.19 0.25 -3.21
C ALA A 49 6.88 0.95 -3.59
N ASN A 50 6.82 1.48 -4.79
CA ASN A 50 5.73 2.32 -5.28
C ASN A 50 5.10 1.74 -6.55
N PRO A 51 3.84 2.09 -6.86
CA PRO A 51 3.27 1.79 -8.16
C PRO A 51 4.15 2.39 -9.28
N PRO A 52 4.36 1.65 -10.38
CA PRO A 52 5.32 2.05 -11.39
C PRO A 52 4.86 3.32 -12.12
N GLY A 53 5.78 4.24 -12.37
CA GLY A 53 5.53 5.49 -13.09
C GLY A 53 4.68 6.53 -12.34
N LEU A 54 4.39 6.33 -11.05
CA LEU A 54 3.57 7.24 -10.24
C LEU A 54 4.38 7.80 -9.05
N PRO A 55 5.19 8.88 -9.23
CA PRO A 55 6.08 9.39 -8.19
C PRO A 55 5.34 9.91 -6.95
N ASN A 56 4.11 10.41 -7.13
CA ASN A 56 3.26 10.97 -6.07
C ASN A 56 2.28 9.94 -5.47
N ALA A 57 2.27 8.69 -5.97
CA ALA A 57 1.42 7.66 -5.39
C ALA A 57 1.96 7.20 -4.03
N GLY A 58 1.02 6.80 -3.16
CA GLY A 58 1.37 6.11 -1.91
C GLY A 58 2.17 4.84 -2.19
N PRO A 59 3.09 4.46 -1.28
CA PRO A 59 3.87 3.24 -1.45
C PRO A 59 2.97 2.00 -1.34
N LEU A 60 3.28 0.98 -2.15
CA LEU A 60 2.72 -0.36 -2.01
C LEU A 60 3.16 -0.98 -0.68
N THR A 61 4.45 -0.79 -0.34
CA THR A 61 5.02 -1.19 0.93
C THR A 61 6.21 -0.29 1.29
N VAL A 62 6.42 -0.10 2.59
CA VAL A 62 7.58 0.61 3.14
C VAL A 62 8.59 -0.44 3.56
N LEU A 63 9.76 -0.43 2.93
CA LEU A 63 10.81 -1.41 3.19
C LEU A 63 11.59 -1.02 4.44
N THR A 64 11.99 0.25 4.53
CA THR A 64 12.54 0.81 5.76
C THR A 64 12.16 2.29 5.89
N ASN A 65 11.85 2.71 7.11
CA ASN A 65 11.47 4.07 7.46
C ASN A 65 12.66 4.93 7.94
N ALA A 66 13.80 4.30 8.22
CA ALA A 66 15.07 4.96 8.51
C ALA A 66 16.18 3.91 8.52
N THR A 67 17.24 4.11 7.75
CA THR A 67 18.48 3.35 7.86
C THR A 67 19.69 4.23 7.58
N SER A 68 20.83 3.94 8.20
CA SER A 68 22.11 4.55 7.85
C SER A 68 22.92 3.71 6.86
N ASP A 69 22.47 2.50 6.57
CA ASP A 69 23.13 1.59 5.65
C ASP A 69 22.89 1.99 4.20
N HIS A 70 23.76 1.51 3.30
CA HIS A 70 23.60 1.66 1.85
C HIS A 70 23.01 0.41 1.18
N ALA A 71 22.49 -0.51 1.98
CA ALA A 71 21.90 -1.75 1.53
C ALA A 71 20.69 -2.11 2.39
N TYR A 72 19.73 -2.81 1.78
CA TYR A 72 18.56 -3.35 2.47
C TYR A 72 18.19 -4.71 1.86
N THR A 73 18.09 -5.73 2.71
CA THR A 73 17.58 -7.04 2.30
C THR A 73 16.08 -7.09 2.50
N TRP A 74 15.35 -7.23 1.40
CA TRP A 74 13.90 -7.31 1.38
C TRP A 74 13.44 -8.73 1.08
N VAL A 75 12.63 -9.31 1.96
CA VAL A 75 11.84 -10.50 1.61
C VAL A 75 10.61 -10.03 0.85
N VAL A 76 10.59 -10.25 -0.46
CA VAL A 76 9.57 -9.70 -1.36
C VAL A 76 8.18 -10.22 -0.99
N ASP A 77 7.39 -9.36 -0.34
CA ASP A 77 6.03 -9.62 0.17
C ASP A 77 4.92 -9.25 -0.83
N LEU A 78 5.30 -8.73 -2.00
CA LEU A 78 4.37 -8.43 -3.08
C LEU A 78 4.00 -9.69 -3.89
N PRO A 79 2.76 -9.81 -4.39
CA PRO A 79 2.36 -10.95 -5.20
C PRO A 79 3.04 -10.97 -6.57
N GLN A 80 3.18 -12.15 -7.16
CA GLN A 80 3.70 -12.31 -8.53
C GLN A 80 2.96 -11.39 -9.52
N GLY A 81 3.71 -10.83 -10.47
CA GLY A 81 3.16 -10.01 -11.55
C GLY A 81 2.95 -8.54 -11.16
N THR A 82 3.04 -8.21 -9.88
CA THR A 82 3.03 -6.83 -9.38
C THR A 82 4.19 -6.06 -10.00
N GLY A 83 3.87 -4.96 -10.68
CA GLY A 83 4.86 -3.99 -11.11
C GLY A 83 5.14 -2.99 -10.00
N PHE A 84 6.39 -2.59 -9.81
CA PHE A 84 6.77 -1.58 -8.83
C PHE A 84 8.06 -0.86 -9.22
N ASP A 85 8.22 0.37 -8.73
CA ASP A 85 9.48 1.11 -8.75
C ASP A 85 9.94 1.29 -7.30
N LEU A 86 11.25 1.30 -7.06
CA LEU A 86 11.79 1.66 -5.76
C LEU A 86 12.01 3.16 -5.70
N ARG A 87 11.61 3.77 -4.60
CA ARG A 87 11.91 5.16 -4.27
C ARG A 87 12.76 5.19 -3.02
N LEU A 88 13.91 5.84 -3.12
CA LEU A 88 14.80 6.10 -2.00
C LEU A 88 14.81 7.60 -1.72
N THR A 89 14.52 7.96 -0.47
CA THR A 89 14.56 9.35 0.02
C THR A 89 15.66 9.47 1.06
N ASP A 90 16.50 10.47 0.96
CA ASP A 90 17.55 10.74 1.94
C ASP A 90 17.11 11.77 3.00
N ALA A 91 17.97 12.05 3.98
CA ALA A 91 17.66 12.99 5.07
C ALA A 91 17.44 14.44 4.61
N SER A 92 17.98 14.82 3.45
CA SER A 92 17.79 16.15 2.86
C SER A 92 16.48 16.26 2.07
N GLY A 93 15.73 15.15 1.94
CA GLY A 93 14.50 15.07 1.18
C GLY A 93 14.71 14.83 -0.32
N VAL A 94 15.94 14.57 -0.75
CA VAL A 94 16.23 14.23 -2.15
C VAL A 94 15.71 12.82 -2.43
N GLN A 95 15.03 12.65 -3.56
CA GLN A 95 14.44 11.39 -3.97
C GLN A 95 15.05 10.87 -5.25
N VAL A 96 15.34 9.57 -5.28
CA VAL A 96 15.77 8.85 -6.48
C VAL A 96 14.90 7.63 -6.69
N PHE A 97 14.72 7.27 -7.95
CA PHE A 97 13.86 6.17 -8.37
C PHE A 97 14.67 5.14 -9.14
N SER A 98 14.31 3.87 -9.00
CA SER A 98 14.84 2.81 -9.84
C SER A 98 14.09 2.71 -11.17
N MET A 99 14.61 1.89 -12.08
CA MET A 99 13.80 1.33 -13.16
C MET A 99 12.65 0.47 -12.61
N PRO A 100 11.57 0.25 -13.40
CA PRO A 100 10.48 -0.62 -13.02
C PRO A 100 10.89 -2.08 -12.94
N TYR A 101 10.41 -2.74 -11.89
CA TYR A 101 10.54 -4.17 -11.66
C TYR A 101 9.18 -4.86 -11.73
N LYS A 102 9.21 -6.16 -12.03
CA LYS A 102 8.07 -7.06 -11.99
C LYS A 102 8.40 -8.20 -11.04
N VAL A 103 7.55 -8.45 -10.06
CA VAL A 103 7.71 -9.59 -9.15
C VAL A 103 7.57 -10.90 -9.94
N ARG A 104 8.62 -11.72 -9.90
CA ARG A 104 8.64 -13.04 -10.53
C ARG A 104 7.95 -14.08 -9.65
N ASN A 105 7.59 -15.22 -10.25
CA ASN A 105 7.10 -16.38 -9.51
C ASN A 105 8.12 -16.80 -8.45
N GLY A 106 7.64 -17.16 -7.27
CA GLY A 106 8.47 -17.69 -6.20
C GLY A 106 7.72 -18.75 -5.39
N THR A 107 8.03 -18.88 -4.10
CA THR A 107 7.34 -19.84 -3.24
C THR A 107 6.05 -19.24 -2.68
N SER A 108 5.07 -20.08 -2.38
CA SER A 108 3.75 -19.68 -1.85
C SER A 108 3.77 -19.17 -0.40
N ASP A 109 4.91 -19.31 0.30
CA ASP A 109 4.98 -19.26 1.77
C ASP A 109 5.50 -17.94 2.37
N CYS A 110 5.36 -16.80 1.69
CA CYS A 110 5.20 -15.57 2.45
C CYS A 110 3.78 -15.55 2.91
N ALA A 111 3.55 -15.20 4.17
CA ALA A 111 2.31 -14.55 4.51
C ALA A 111 2.18 -13.24 3.69
N VAL A 112 1.71 -13.32 2.45
CA VAL A 112 1.36 -12.18 1.61
C VAL A 112 0.23 -11.49 2.34
N ASN A 113 0.56 -10.49 3.15
CA ASN A 113 -0.39 -9.60 3.80
C ASN A 113 -1.66 -10.30 4.35
N GLN A 114 -1.48 -11.34 5.18
CA GLN A 114 -2.60 -11.98 5.90
C GLN A 114 -3.31 -11.03 6.87
N GLN A 115 -2.81 -9.80 7.05
CA GLN A 115 -3.54 -8.75 7.78
C GLN A 115 -4.83 -8.33 7.06
N ALA A 116 -4.92 -8.49 5.72
CA ALA A 116 -6.16 -8.28 4.98
C ALA A 116 -7.08 -9.52 4.98
N ALA A 117 -6.53 -10.75 5.04
CA ALA A 117 -7.31 -12.00 5.02
C ALA A 117 -7.75 -12.51 6.42
N ALA A 118 -7.01 -12.17 7.49
CA ALA A 118 -7.37 -12.49 8.86
C ALA A 118 -8.56 -11.65 9.38
N ALA A 119 -8.76 -10.45 8.80
CA ALA A 119 -9.95 -9.64 9.02
C ALA A 119 -11.21 -10.24 8.36
N ILE A 120 -11.06 -11.10 7.35
CA ILE A 120 -12.17 -11.81 6.67
C ILE A 120 -12.45 -13.16 7.36
N SER A 121 -11.41 -13.85 7.85
CA SER A 121 -11.58 -15.15 8.51
C SER A 121 -12.23 -15.07 9.90
N SER A 122 -12.08 -13.94 10.60
CA SER A 122 -12.78 -13.70 11.88
C SER A 122 -14.26 -13.33 11.71
N ALA A 123 -14.69 -12.90 10.52
CA ALA A 123 -16.11 -12.66 10.21
C ALA A 123 -16.86 -13.96 9.84
N GLN A 124 -16.18 -14.98 9.34
CA GLN A 124 -16.80 -16.24 8.92
C GLN A 124 -16.90 -17.30 10.04
N ALA A 125 -16.12 -17.16 11.11
CA ALA A 125 -16.23 -18.00 12.30
C ALA A 125 -17.52 -17.72 13.11
N SER A 126 -18.07 -16.51 13.05
CA SER A 126 -19.31 -16.15 13.76
C SER A 126 -20.60 -16.61 13.06
N ALA A 127 -20.53 -17.01 11.78
CA ALA A 127 -21.69 -17.46 11.01
C ALA A 127 -21.92 -18.98 11.05
N SER A 128 -20.97 -19.75 11.58
CA SER A 128 -21.01 -21.22 11.57
C SER A 128 -21.60 -21.84 12.84
N SER A 129 -21.85 -21.06 13.89
CA SER A 129 -22.35 -21.56 15.20
C SER A 129 -23.88 -21.55 15.33
N ALA A 130 -24.64 -21.08 14.35
CA ALA A 130 -26.10 -20.93 14.44
C ALA A 130 -26.91 -21.98 13.65
N ARG A 131 -26.26 -23.01 13.09
CA ARG A 131 -26.94 -24.08 12.33
C ARG A 131 -26.58 -25.47 12.84
N ALA A 132 -26.85 -25.73 14.11
CA ALA A 132 -26.94 -27.11 14.60
C ALA A 132 -27.82 -27.14 15.84
N GLU A 133 -29.15 -27.15 15.66
CA GLU A 133 -30.09 -27.78 16.60
C GLU A 133 -31.51 -27.82 15.99
N ALA A 134 -31.76 -28.86 15.20
CA ALA A 134 -33.09 -29.46 15.04
C ALA A 134 -32.85 -30.96 15.25
N THR A 135 -33.39 -31.62 16.27
CA THR A 135 -34.79 -32.06 16.33
C THR A 135 -35.00 -32.91 17.60
N SER A 136 -36.15 -32.78 18.26
CA SER A 136 -37.04 -33.88 18.70
C SER A 136 -37.93 -33.47 19.89
N GLY A 137 -39.26 -33.65 19.76
CA GLY A 137 -40.19 -33.58 20.89
C GLY A 137 -41.63 -33.25 20.47
N ALA A 138 -42.57 -34.15 20.73
CA ALA A 138 -43.86 -34.29 20.05
C ALA A 138 -45.09 -33.61 20.70
N ALA A 139 -46.13 -33.49 19.85
CA ALA A 139 -47.58 -33.72 20.10
C ALA A 139 -48.54 -32.58 20.56
N ALA A 140 -49.54 -32.39 19.66
CA ALA A 140 -50.99 -32.21 19.84
C ALA A 140 -51.57 -30.92 20.47
N ALA A 141 -52.35 -30.13 19.70
CA ALA A 141 -53.82 -30.27 19.54
C ALA A 141 -54.50 -28.97 19.07
N ALA A 142 -55.64 -29.16 18.36
CA ALA A 142 -56.76 -28.24 18.11
C ALA A 142 -56.69 -27.18 16.97
N SER A 143 -57.45 -27.48 15.90
CA SER A 143 -58.20 -26.52 15.04
C SER A 143 -59.40 -25.93 15.81
N PRO A 144 -60.13 -24.85 15.37
CA PRO A 144 -60.33 -24.43 13.97
C PRO A 144 -60.47 -22.91 13.66
N SER A 145 -60.62 -22.66 12.35
CA SER A 145 -61.41 -21.60 11.70
C SER A 145 -60.84 -20.18 11.48
N ALA A 146 -60.84 -19.85 10.17
CA ALA A 146 -61.44 -18.67 9.56
C ALA A 146 -60.53 -17.51 9.09
N SER A 147 -60.54 -17.35 7.76
CA SER A 147 -60.72 -16.08 7.03
C SER A 147 -59.50 -15.21 6.69
N HIS A 148 -59.23 -15.14 5.38
CA HIS A 148 -58.67 -13.99 4.66
C HIS A 148 -59.44 -12.70 5.03
N PRO A 149 -58.91 -11.44 4.88
CA PRO A 149 -57.99 -11.00 3.82
C PRO A 149 -56.93 -9.94 4.21
N SER A 150 -56.10 -9.60 3.23
CA SER A 150 -55.20 -8.46 3.09
C SER A 150 -55.61 -7.18 3.84
N ARG A 151 -54.66 -6.56 4.57
CA ARG A 151 -54.49 -5.09 4.61
C ARG A 151 -53.27 -4.64 5.41
N ALA A 152 -52.60 -3.65 4.84
CA ALA A 152 -51.51 -2.85 5.39
C ALA A 152 -51.88 -2.09 6.67
N MET A 153 -50.88 -1.82 7.52
CA MET A 153 -50.59 -0.60 8.32
C MET A 153 -49.25 -0.85 9.06
N ALA A 154 -48.15 -0.11 8.79
CA ALA A 154 -47.77 1.21 9.31
C ALA A 154 -47.09 1.17 10.71
N VAL A 155 -46.19 2.14 10.95
CA VAL A 155 -45.44 2.50 12.20
C VAL A 155 -43.99 1.95 12.22
N ALA A 156 -42.89 2.71 12.40
CA ALA A 156 -42.65 4.05 12.95
C ALA A 156 -41.39 4.72 12.33
N VAL A 157 -41.40 6.06 12.26
CA VAL A 157 -40.23 6.98 12.20
C VAL A 157 -39.98 7.49 13.63
N PRO A 158 -38.78 7.94 14.12
CA PRO A 158 -38.07 9.14 13.62
C PRO A 158 -36.52 9.25 13.86
N GLY A 159 -35.89 10.27 13.22
CA GLY A 159 -34.65 10.96 13.64
C GLY A 159 -33.33 10.38 13.09
N LEU A 160 -32.33 11.14 12.61
CA LEU A 160 -31.90 12.52 12.83
C LEU A 160 -31.40 13.19 11.53
N ALA A 161 -31.57 14.52 11.47
CA ALA A 161 -31.06 15.42 10.46
C ALA A 161 -29.56 15.71 10.63
N VAL A 162 -28.82 15.85 9.52
CA VAL A 162 -27.65 16.74 9.42
C VAL A 162 -27.69 17.45 8.07
N ALA A 163 -27.59 18.78 8.15
CA ALA A 163 -27.76 19.75 7.09
C ALA A 163 -26.62 19.74 6.06
N ALA A 164 -26.97 19.85 4.78
CA ALA A 164 -26.06 20.25 3.71
C ALA A 164 -26.17 21.76 3.50
N ALA A 165 -25.13 22.50 3.89
CA ALA A 165 -24.99 23.92 3.54
C ALA A 165 -24.13 24.03 2.27
N ALA A 166 -24.78 24.40 1.18
CA ALA A 166 -24.13 24.84 -0.04
C ALA A 166 -23.65 26.29 0.13
N LEU A 167 -22.45 26.60 -0.35
CA LEU A 167 -22.03 27.97 -0.65
C LEU A 167 -21.33 27.97 -2.01
N ALA A 168 -22.08 28.40 -3.02
CA ALA A 168 -21.57 28.88 -4.28
C ALA A 168 -21.06 30.31 -4.09
N ALA A 169 -19.91 30.64 -4.67
CA ALA A 169 -19.55 32.01 -4.98
C ALA A 169 -18.69 32.03 -6.26
N ALA A 170 -19.21 32.76 -7.24
CA ALA A 170 -18.59 33.08 -8.51
C ALA A 170 -17.43 34.06 -8.34
N VAL A 171 -16.44 34.01 -9.24
CA VAL A 171 -15.68 35.20 -9.64
C VAL A 171 -15.48 35.16 -11.15
N ALA A 172 -15.99 36.20 -11.79
CA ALA A 172 -15.68 36.62 -13.14
C ALA A 172 -14.41 37.47 -13.12
N LEU A 173 -13.47 37.20 -14.03
CA LEU A 173 -12.96 38.12 -15.06
C LEU A 173 -11.95 37.37 -15.94
#